data_AF-A0A968EGH7-F1
#
_entry.id   AF-A0A968EGH7-F1
#
_cell.length_a   1.000
_cell.length_b   1.000
_cell.length_c   1.000
_cell.angle_alpha   90.00
_cell.angle_beta   90.00
_cell.angle_gamma   90.00
#
_symmetry.space_group_name_H-M   'P 1'
#
loop_
_entity.id
_entity.type
_entity.pdbx_description
1 polymer ?
#
loop_
_entity_poly.entity_id
_entity_poly.type
_entity_poly.pdbx_seq_one_letter_code
_entity_poly.pdbx_strand_id
1 'polypeptide(L)'
;FQGFLLVLLLLPFWVSELVRVYGWMILLRESGVINHFLTKVGILGQPVEMLYRDSTMILGLVYTSMLFMVVPIVSVLESLDNSLVEAAYDL
;
A
#
# COMPACT_ATOMS: atom_id res chain seq x y z
N PHE A 1 19.54 4.94 -7.36
CA PHE A 1 18.09 5.10 -7.08
C PHE A 1 17.61 4.34 -5.83
N GLN A 2 18.34 3.34 -5.33
CA GLN A 2 17.95 2.54 -4.14
C GLN A 2 17.58 3.39 -2.91
N GLY A 3 18.41 4.39 -2.55
CA GLY A 3 18.10 5.27 -1.40
C GLY A 3 16.79 6.04 -1.54
N PHE A 4 16.42 6.49 -2.75
CA PHE A 4 15.16 7.17 -2.99
C PHE A 4 13.95 6.23 -2.83
N LEU A 5 14.07 4.99 -3.32
CA LEU A 5 13.03 3.97 -3.15
C LEU A 5 12.86 3.59 -1.67
N LEU A 6 13.96 3.46 -0.92
CA LEU A 6 13.91 3.23 0.53
C LEU A 6 13.20 4.37 1.25
N VAL A 7 13.48 5.63 0.90
CA VAL A 7 12.77 6.78 1.47
C VAL A 7 11.27 6.73 1.17
N LEU A 8 10.87 6.39 -0.07
CA LEU A 8 9.46 6.23 -0.42
C LEU A 8 8.77 5.12 0.40
N LEU A 9 9.47 4.03 0.70
CA LEU A 9 8.97 2.95 1.55
C LEU A 9 8.88 3.35 3.03
N LEU A 10 9.75 4.25 3.49
CA LEU A 10 9.76 4.76 4.86
C LEU A 10 8.79 5.93 5.09
N LEU A 11 8.40 6.67 4.06
CA LEU A 11 7.39 7.74 4.14
C LEU A 11 6.12 7.36 4.94
N PRO A 12 5.46 6.22 4.67
CA PRO A 12 4.27 5.84 5.41
C PRO A 12 4.54 5.61 6.90
N PHE A 13 5.76 5.22 7.30
CA PHE A 13 6.12 5.05 8.71
C PHE A 13 6.25 6.36 9.48
N TRP A 14 6.64 7.45 8.80
CA TRP A 14 6.73 8.78 9.43
C TRP A 14 5.37 9.43 9.67
N VAL A 15 4.33 9.02 8.95
CA VAL A 15 2.98 9.52 9.14
C VAL A 15 2.31 8.75 10.29
N SER A 16 1.68 9.49 11.22
CA SER A 16 0.96 8.86 12.33
C SER A 16 -0.21 8.01 11.85
N GLU A 17 -0.52 6.93 12.57
CA GLU A 17 -1.61 6.02 12.18
C GLU A 17 -2.95 6.74 12.05
N LEU A 18 -3.23 7.70 12.95
CA LEU A 18 -4.44 8.51 12.86
C LEU A 18 -4.54 9.27 11.54
N VAL A 19 -3.46 9.91 11.09
CA VAL A 19 -3.44 10.65 9.83
C VAL A 19 -3.68 9.71 8.65
N ARG A 20 -3.12 8.49 8.68
CA ARG A 20 -3.38 7.46 7.64
C ARG A 20 -4.83 7.04 7.62
N VAL A 21 -5.45 6.80 8.77
CA VAL A 21 -6.87 6.48 8.90
C VAL A 21 -7.73 7.61 8.36
N TYR A 22 -7.49 8.87 8.75
CA TYR A 22 -8.21 10.02 8.19
C TYR A 22 -8.01 10.17 6.67
N GLY A 23 -6.81 9.92 6.17
CA GLY A 23 -6.51 9.91 4.74
C GLY A 23 -7.38 8.89 3.99
N TRP A 24 -7.41 7.64 4.46
CA TRP A 24 -8.31 6.61 3.90
C TRP A 24 -9.78 7.01 4.02
N MET A 25 -10.19 7.62 5.15
CA MET A 25 -11.56 8.11 5.33
C MET A 25 -11.97 9.22 4.35
N ILE A 26 -11.03 10.06 3.92
CA ILE A 26 -11.29 11.10 2.92
C ILE A 26 -11.33 10.50 1.51
N LEU A 27 -10.49 9.51 1.23
CA LEU A 27 -10.42 8.89 -0.09
C LEU A 27 -11.62 7.98 -0.39
N LEU A 28 -12.07 7.20 0.61
CA LEU A 28 -13.05 6.11 0.44
C LEU A 28 -14.50 6.50 0.77
N ARG A 29 -14.76 7.67 1.34
CA ARG A 29 -16.14 8.14 1.54
C ARG A 29 -16.89 8.25 0.21
N GLU A 30 -18.22 8.28 0.25
CA GLU A 30 -19.07 8.45 -0.95
C GLU A 30 -18.65 9.67 -1.81
N SER A 31 -18.35 10.81 -1.19
CA SER A 31 -17.88 12.03 -1.86
C SER A 31 -16.37 12.09 -2.11
N GLY A 32 -15.67 10.97 -1.93
CA GLY A 32 -14.21 10.89 -1.97
C GLY A 32 -13.63 10.86 -3.38
N VAL A 33 -12.31 11.05 -3.47
CA VAL A 33 -11.56 11.08 -4.74
C VAL A 33 -11.68 9.76 -5.49
N ILE A 34 -11.69 8.62 -4.79
CA ILE A 34 -11.80 7.29 -5.41
C ILE A 34 -13.16 7.13 -6.08
N ASN A 35 -14.25 7.46 -5.38
CA ASN A 35 -15.59 7.43 -5.93
C ASN A 35 -15.72 8.34 -7.16
N HIS A 36 -15.22 9.57 -7.06
CA HIS A 36 -15.25 10.52 -8.18
C HIS A 36 -14.49 9.98 -9.40
N PHE A 37 -13.28 9.44 -9.19
CA PHE A 37 -12.47 8.89 -10.26
C PHE A 37 -13.14 7.68 -10.93
N LEU A 38 -13.63 6.72 -10.14
CA LEU A 38 -14.27 5.51 -10.65
C LEU A 38 -15.59 5.80 -11.39
N THR A 39 -16.35 6.79 -10.93
CA THR A 39 -17.56 7.25 -11.62
C THR A 39 -17.20 7.96 -12.92
N LYS A 40 -16.16 8.79 -12.92
CA LYS A 40 -15.69 9.53 -14.12
C LYS A 40 -15.19 8.60 -15.23
N VAL A 41 -14.54 7.49 -14.86
CA VAL A 41 -14.06 6.48 -15.82
C VAL A 41 -15.18 5.52 -16.25
N GLY A 42 -16.37 5.60 -15.64
CA GLY A 42 -17.54 4.78 -15.98
C GLY A 42 -17.54 3.38 -15.37
N ILE A 43 -16.65 3.11 -14.41
CA ILE A 43 -16.62 1.82 -13.67
C ILE A 43 -17.81 1.75 -12.71
N LEU A 44 -18.15 2.87 -12.08
CA LEU A 44 -19.32 3.00 -11.20
C LEU A 44 -20.38 3.86 -11.89
N GLY A 45 -21.63 3.41 -11.85
CA GLY A 45 -22.77 4.21 -12.35
C GLY A 45 -23.15 5.37 -11.43
N GLN A 46 -22.85 5.25 -10.14
CA GLN A 46 -23.07 6.28 -9.12
C GLN A 46 -22.05 6.12 -7.98
N PRO A 47 -21.77 7.17 -7.19
CA PRO A 47 -20.97 7.07 -5.98
C PRO A 47 -21.52 6.01 -5.03
N VAL A 48 -20.64 5.28 -4.35
CA VAL A 48 -21.01 4.22 -3.40
C VAL A 48 -20.30 4.44 -2.08
N GLU A 49 -21.01 4.22 -0.98
CA GLU A 49 -20.41 4.26 0.35
C GLU A 49 -19.46 3.05 0.55
N MET A 50 -18.16 3.34 0.62
CA MET A 50 -17.13 2.32 0.82
C MET A 50 -16.62 2.27 2.28
N LEU A 51 -16.83 3.31 3.09
CA LEU A 51 -16.09 3.50 4.34
C LEU A 51 -16.38 2.49 5.46
N TYR A 52 -17.44 1.71 5.34
CA TYR A 52 -17.90 0.80 6.40
C TYR A 52 -18.16 -0.61 5.89
N ARG A 53 -17.46 -1.00 4.80
CA ARG A 53 -17.53 -2.34 4.24
C ARG A 53 -16.35 -3.19 4.69
N ASP A 54 -16.55 -4.50 4.72
CA ASP A 54 -15.49 -5.48 5.00
C ASP A 54 -14.28 -5.30 4.08
N SER A 55 -14.50 -4.91 2.83
CA SER A 55 -13.42 -4.60 1.87
C SER A 55 -12.49 -3.49 2.35
N THR A 56 -13.03 -2.46 2.99
CA THR A 56 -12.25 -1.34 3.54
C THR A 56 -11.49 -1.76 4.79
N MET A 57 -12.10 -2.61 5.62
CA MET A 57 -11.41 -3.22 6.76
C MET A 57 -10.22 -4.07 6.30
N ILE A 58 -10.43 -4.94 5.31
CA ILE A 58 -9.39 -5.79 4.71
C ILE A 58 -8.29 -4.93 4.09
N LEU A 59 -8.65 -3.86 3.37
CA LEU A 59 -7.68 -2.94 2.78
C LEU A 59 -6.80 -2.30 3.85
N GLY A 60 -7.38 -1.82 4.95
CA GLY A 60 -6.63 -1.24 6.06
C GLY A 60 -5.67 -2.25 6.71
N LEU A 61 -6.15 -3.48 6.92
CA LEU A 61 -5.33 -4.57 7.47
C LEU A 61 -4.15 -4.90 6.55
N VAL A 62 -4.40 -5.13 5.26
CA VAL A 62 -3.36 -5.46 4.28
C VAL A 62 -2.34 -4.33 4.17
N TYR A 63 -2.80 -3.08 4.09
CA TYR A 63 -1.93 -1.91 4.04
C TYR A 63 -1.00 -1.86 5.26
N THR A 64 -1.55 -1.96 6.47
CA THR A 64 -0.75 -1.90 7.70
C THR A 64 0.21 -3.08 7.80
N SER A 65 -0.23 -4.30 7.50
CA SER A 65 0.63 -5.48 7.48
C SER A 65 1.76 -5.36 6.45
N MET A 66 1.46 -4.85 5.24
CA MET A 66 2.47 -4.60 4.21
C MET A 66 3.56 -3.65 4.68
N LEU A 67 3.20 -2.54 5.33
CA LEU A 67 4.19 -1.59 5.85
C LEU A 67 5.21 -2.30 6.74
N PHE A 68 4.75 -3.07 7.73
CA PHE A 68 5.64 -3.79 8.64
C PHE A 68 6.46 -4.90 7.97
N MET A 69 5.93 -5.55 6.92
CA MET A 69 6.63 -6.62 6.21
C MET A 69 7.77 -6.11 5.31
N VAL A 70 7.68 -4.89 4.78
CA VAL A 70 8.69 -4.37 3.84
C VAL A 70 10.09 -4.33 4.45
N VAL A 71 10.22 -3.89 5.72
CA VAL A 71 11.52 -3.75 6.39
C VAL A 71 12.28 -5.08 6.50
N PRO A 72 11.70 -6.16 7.09
CA PRO A 72 12.40 -7.43 7.18
C PRO A 72 12.63 -8.07 5.82
N ILE A 73 11.71 -7.92 4.84
CA ILE A 73 11.90 -8.46 3.50
C ILE A 73 13.13 -7.83 2.82
N VAL A 74 13.23 -6.50 2.85
CA VAL A 74 14.40 -5.80 2.27
C VAL A 74 15.69 -6.23 2.97
N SER A 75 15.68 -6.31 4.30
CA SER A 75 16.86 -6.74 5.09
C SER A 75 17.33 -8.14 4.70
N VAL A 76 16.39 -9.09 4.57
CA VAL A 76 16.71 -10.47 4.16
C VAL A 76 17.24 -10.49 2.73
N LEU A 77 16.59 -9.79 1.79
CA LEU A 77 17.02 -9.74 0.39
C LEU A 77 18.41 -9.13 0.22
N GLU A 78 18.76 -8.08 0.98
CA GLU A 78 20.09 -7.47 0.95
C GLU A 78 21.18 -8.36 1.57
N SER A 79 20.80 -9.30 2.45
CA SER A 79 21.73 -10.24 3.10
C SER A 79 22.02 -11.51 2.30
N LEU A 80 21.25 -11.79 1.23
CA LEU A 80 21.43 -12.98 0.41
C LEU A 80 22.74 -12.89 -0.39
N ASP A 81 23.48 -14.01 -0.41
CA ASP A 81 24.66 -14.14 -1.26
C ASP A 81 24.25 -14.15 -2.73
N ASN A 82 24.95 -13.37 -3.55
CA ASN A 82 24.76 -13.34 -4.99
C ASN A 82 24.96 -14.72 -5.64
N SER A 83 25.78 -15.60 -5.04
CA SER A 83 25.96 -16.97 -5.52
C SER A 83 24.64 -17.77 -5.59
N LEU A 84 23.70 -17.51 -4.67
CA LEU A 84 22.36 -18.13 -4.69
C LEU A 84 21.51 -17.61 -5.84
N VAL A 85 21.65 -16.33 -6.17
CA VAL A 85 20.96 -15.71 -7.29
C VAL A 85 21.52 -16.22 -8.62
N GLU A 86 22.85 -16.31 -8.74
CA GLU A 86 23.54 -16.88 -9.90
C GLU A 86 23.15 -18.34 -10.13
N ALA A 87 23.14 -19.17 -9.08
CA ALA A 87 22.72 -20.57 -9.17
C ALA A 87 21.25 -20.73 -9.61
N ALA A 88 20.36 -19.78 -9.25
CA ALA A 88 18.97 -19.79 -9.70
C ALA A 88 18.82 -19.42 -11.19
N TYR A 89 19.78 -18.68 -11.77
CA TYR A 89 19.81 -18.37 -13.21
C TYR A 89 20.45 -19.48 -14.06
N ASP A 90 21.32 -20.31 -13.48
CA ASP A 90 22.00 -21.43 -14.16
C ASP A 90 21.14 -22.72 -14.26
N LEU A 91 19.95 -22.73 -13.66
CA LEU A 91 18.94 -23.81 -13.73
C LEU A 91 17.99 -23.64 -14.91
#